data_AF-A0A9D1NQB7-F1
#
_entry.id   AF-A0A9D1NQB7-F1
#
_cell.length_a   1.000
_cell.length_b   1.000
_cell.length_c   1.000
_cell.angle_alpha   90.00
_cell.angle_beta   90.00
_cell.angle_gamma   90.00
#
_symmetry.space_group_name_H-M   'P 1'
#
loop_
_entity.id
_entity.type
_entity.pdbx_description
1 polymer ?
#
loop_
_entity_poly.entity_id
_entity_poly.type
_entity_poly.pdbx_seq_one_letter_code
_entity_poly.pdbx_strand_id
1 'polypeptide(L)'
;VWNGQSKDWYPGDDVVDIISTDIYAGERVYSSQVSSFIECADSSGERKLVALSENGCIPDPDLMKRDNAVWLYFGVWSGSYTVMWDDAVYNEQYTDLEMLKKVYNSEHTLTLDELPDLKNYPF
;
A
#
# COMPACT_ATOMS: atom_id res chain seq x y z
N VAL A 1 -0.83 14.05 0.52
CA VAL A 1 -0.20 12.87 -0.13
C VAL A 1 0.15 13.26 -1.55
N TRP A 2 1.40 13.07 -1.97
CA TRP A 2 1.81 13.27 -3.36
C TRP A 2 2.16 11.92 -3.98
N ASN A 3 1.50 11.62 -5.08
CA ASN A 3 1.85 10.50 -5.94
C ASN A 3 2.63 11.03 -7.15
N GLY A 4 3.86 10.55 -7.33
CA GLY A 4 4.62 10.85 -8.51
C GLY A 4 5.83 9.94 -8.65
N GLN A 5 6.11 9.54 -9.88
CA GLN A 5 7.18 8.59 -10.22
C GLN A 5 8.49 9.30 -10.61
N SER A 6 8.57 10.62 -10.42
CA SER A 6 9.78 11.39 -10.73
C SER A 6 9.91 12.59 -9.79
N LYS A 7 11.10 12.71 -9.21
CA LYS A 7 11.53 13.82 -8.36
C LYS A 7 11.41 15.19 -9.03
N ASP A 8 11.50 15.25 -10.36
CA ASP A 8 11.39 16.50 -11.11
C ASP A 8 9.98 17.13 -11.00
N TRP A 9 8.98 16.33 -10.61
CA TRP A 9 7.60 16.76 -10.42
C TRP A 9 7.22 16.90 -8.95
N TYR A 10 8.17 16.73 -8.04
CA TYR A 10 7.93 16.85 -6.61
C TYR A 10 7.60 18.31 -6.23
N PRO A 11 6.42 18.61 -5.67
CA PRO A 11 5.96 19.99 -5.44
C PRO A 11 6.75 20.74 -4.37
N GLY A 12 7.40 20.03 -3.45
CA GLY A 12 8.15 20.61 -2.33
C GLY A 12 7.80 19.99 -0.98
N ASP A 13 8.78 19.99 -0.07
CA ASP A 13 8.65 19.40 1.27
C ASP A 13 7.68 20.17 2.18
N ASP A 14 7.39 21.44 1.87
CA ASP A 14 6.49 22.33 2.62
C ASP A 14 5.01 22.09 2.32
N VAL A 15 4.70 21.35 1.25
CA VAL A 15 3.33 21.06 0.81
C VAL A 15 3.03 19.55 0.72
N VAL A 16 4.01 18.69 1.03
CA VAL A 16 3.86 17.22 1.01
C VAL A 16 4.20 16.59 2.35
N ASP A 17 3.22 15.89 2.93
CA ASP A 17 3.39 15.12 4.17
C ASP A 17 3.76 13.64 3.94
N ILE A 18 3.20 13.04 2.89
CA ILE A 18 3.32 11.61 2.55
C ILE A 18 3.60 11.50 1.06
N ILE A 19 4.61 10.72 0.71
CA ILE A 19 4.94 10.35 -0.67
C ILE A 19 4.35 8.99 -0.98
N SER A 20 3.87 8.80 -2.21
CA SER A 20 3.28 7.55 -2.62
C SER A 20 3.54 7.22 -4.08
N THR A 21 3.26 5.98 -4.44
CA THR A 21 3.28 5.48 -5.81
C THR A 21 2.17 4.45 -6.01
N ASP A 22 1.85 4.17 -7.26
CA ASP A 22 0.85 3.18 -7.66
C ASP A 22 1.53 2.02 -8.39
N ILE A 23 1.25 0.78 -7.96
CA ILE A 23 1.93 -0.41 -8.50
C ILE A 23 0.92 -1.49 -8.89
N TYR A 24 0.83 -1.73 -10.20
CA TYR A 24 0.08 -2.83 -10.79
C TYR A 24 1.05 -3.91 -11.30
N ALA A 25 1.54 -4.74 -10.37
CA ALA A 25 2.64 -5.68 -10.61
C ALA A 25 2.28 -6.91 -11.48
N GLY A 26 1.02 -7.07 -11.88
CA GLY A 26 0.49 -8.25 -12.55
C GLY A 26 -0.31 -9.16 -11.60
N GLU A 27 -0.73 -10.33 -12.09
CA GLU A 27 -1.53 -11.29 -11.32
C GLU A 27 -0.67 -12.07 -10.32
N ARG A 28 -1.10 -12.14 -9.06
CA ARG A 28 -0.48 -12.93 -7.99
C ARG A 28 1.00 -12.61 -7.75
N VAL A 29 1.38 -11.36 -8.01
CA VAL A 29 2.73 -10.85 -7.73
C VAL A 29 2.72 -10.16 -6.36
N TYR A 30 3.05 -10.94 -5.33
CA TYR A 30 2.98 -10.52 -3.93
C TYR A 30 4.30 -9.96 -3.37
N SER A 31 5.27 -9.62 -4.23
CA SER A 31 6.56 -9.06 -3.79
C SER A 31 6.36 -7.78 -2.97
N SER A 32 7.31 -7.50 -2.09
CA SER A 32 7.36 -6.29 -1.24
C SER A 32 7.38 -4.97 -2.02
N GLN A 33 7.73 -5.02 -3.31
CA GLN A 33 7.97 -3.84 -4.16
C GLN A 33 9.11 -2.94 -3.63
N VAL A 34 10.11 -3.54 -2.98
CA VAL A 34 11.22 -2.82 -2.31
C VAL A 34 11.95 -1.82 -3.21
N SER A 35 12.18 -2.14 -4.49
CA SER A 35 12.83 -1.20 -5.41
C SER A 35 12.01 0.08 -5.57
N SER A 36 10.70 -0.06 -5.82
CA SER A 36 9.78 1.06 -5.94
C SER A 36 9.59 1.82 -4.62
N PHE A 37 9.67 1.12 -3.48
CA PHE A 37 9.64 1.75 -2.16
C PHE A 37 10.83 2.69 -1.97
N ILE A 38 12.05 2.24 -2.32
CA ILE A 38 13.27 3.03 -2.24
C ILE A 38 13.20 4.23 -3.20
N GLU A 39 12.83 4.01 -4.45
CA GLU A 39 12.69 5.08 -5.45
C GLU A 39 11.66 6.14 -5.01
N CYS A 40 10.53 5.71 -4.45
CA CYS A 40 9.53 6.62 -3.90
C CYS A 40 10.11 7.41 -2.73
N ALA A 41 10.78 6.73 -1.77
CA ALA A 41 11.42 7.35 -0.61
C ALA A 41 12.43 8.45 -1.00
N ASP A 42 13.16 8.25 -2.09
CA ASP A 42 14.20 9.16 -2.59
C ASP A 42 13.66 10.36 -3.41
N SER A 43 12.34 10.43 -3.63
CA SER A 43 11.70 11.53 -4.37
C SER A 43 11.70 12.84 -3.60
N SER A 44 11.84 12.79 -2.27
CA SER A 44 11.80 13.93 -1.36
C SER A 44 13.21 14.38 -0.94
N GLY A 45 13.37 15.65 -0.56
CA GLY A 45 14.60 16.15 0.07
C GLY A 45 14.72 15.77 1.55
N GLU A 46 13.59 15.45 2.18
CA GLU A 46 13.46 15.05 3.58
C GLU A 46 12.97 13.61 3.72
N ARG A 47 13.04 13.06 4.94
CA ARG A 47 12.41 11.77 5.25
C ARG A 47 10.90 11.98 5.42
N LYS A 48 10.12 11.41 4.51
CA LYS A 48 8.65 11.40 4.55
C LYS A 48 8.14 9.97 4.72
N LEU A 49 6.89 9.81 5.16
CA LEU A 49 6.22 8.51 5.14
C LEU A 49 5.95 8.08 3.69
N VAL A 50 6.04 6.77 3.43
CA VAL A 50 5.93 6.19 2.07
C VAL A 50 4.71 5.27 2.00
N ALA A 51 3.80 5.52 1.07
CA ALA A 51 2.57 4.75 0.90
C ALA A 51 2.45 4.11 -0.48
N LEU A 52 1.76 2.98 -0.55
CA LEU A 52 1.35 2.36 -1.80
C LEU A 52 -0.09 2.82 -2.08
N SER A 53 -0.23 4.00 -2.69
CA SER A 53 -1.53 4.68 -2.77
C SER A 53 -2.57 3.88 -3.55
N GLU A 54 -2.13 3.21 -4.62
CA GLU A 54 -2.90 2.21 -5.33
C GLU A 54 -2.07 0.95 -5.61
N ASN A 55 -2.73 -0.21 -5.63
CA ASN A 55 -2.12 -1.44 -6.09
C ASN A 55 -3.12 -2.43 -6.65
N GLY A 56 -2.61 -3.34 -7.50
CA GLY A 56 -3.39 -4.47 -8.00
C GLY A 56 -3.38 -5.67 -7.06
N CYS A 57 -2.19 -6.18 -6.74
CA CYS A 57 -2.00 -7.28 -5.78
C CYS A 57 -1.65 -6.74 -4.40
N ILE A 58 -2.19 -7.36 -3.35
CA ILE A 58 -1.76 -7.05 -1.97
C ILE A 58 -0.34 -7.59 -1.76
N PRO A 59 0.63 -6.76 -1.34
CA PRO A 59 1.97 -7.23 -1.05
C PRO A 59 1.98 -8.17 0.16
N ASP A 60 2.79 -9.22 0.11
CA ASP A 60 2.91 -10.16 1.23
C ASP A 60 3.59 -9.45 2.43
N PRO A 61 2.93 -9.38 3.60
CA PRO A 61 3.48 -8.71 4.77
C PRO A 61 4.80 -9.31 5.28
N ASP A 62 5.01 -10.61 5.09
CA ASP A 62 6.27 -11.25 5.49
C ASP A 62 7.41 -10.81 4.58
N LEU A 63 7.14 -10.62 3.28
CA LEU A 63 8.12 -10.11 2.32
C LEU A 63 8.40 -8.62 2.57
N MET A 64 7.37 -7.81 2.84
CA MET A 64 7.55 -6.41 3.25
C MET A 64 8.45 -6.31 4.48
N LYS A 65 8.21 -7.15 5.50
CA LYS A 65 9.01 -7.21 6.72
C LYS A 65 10.44 -7.67 6.44
N ARG A 66 10.63 -8.75 5.67
CA ARG A 66 11.93 -9.30 5.30
C ARG A 66 12.80 -8.28 4.55
N ASP A 67 12.20 -7.56 3.60
CA ASP A 67 12.90 -6.62 2.72
C ASP A 67 13.00 -5.21 3.32
N ASN A 68 12.39 -4.98 4.49
CA ASN A 68 12.29 -3.68 5.14
C ASN A 68 11.62 -2.59 4.27
N ALA A 69 10.67 -3.02 3.42
CA ALA A 69 9.82 -2.17 2.60
C ALA A 69 8.41 -2.13 3.20
N VAL A 70 8.29 -1.44 4.33
CA VAL A 70 7.04 -1.37 5.10
C VAL A 70 6.26 -0.14 4.65
N TRP A 71 5.35 -0.36 3.69
CA TRP A 71 4.42 0.67 3.21
C TRP A 71 3.51 1.15 4.35
N LEU A 72 3.29 2.47 4.45
CA LEU A 72 2.40 3.08 5.45
C LEU A 72 0.98 2.52 5.37
N TYR A 73 0.48 2.39 4.14
CA TYR A 73 -0.76 1.71 3.79
C TYR A 73 -0.66 1.21 2.34
N PHE A 74 -1.55 0.30 1.98
CA PHE A 74 -1.79 -0.11 0.59
C PHE A 74 -3.26 0.11 0.23
N GLY A 75 -3.53 0.56 -1.00
CA GLY A 75 -4.87 0.82 -1.51
C GLY A 75 -5.21 -0.09 -2.69
N VAL A 76 -5.78 -1.27 -2.44
CA VAL A 76 -6.15 -2.16 -3.55
C VAL A 76 -7.25 -1.52 -4.38
N TRP A 77 -7.06 -1.48 -5.69
CA TRP A 77 -8.06 -0.89 -6.58
C TRP A 77 -9.38 -1.69 -6.56
N SER A 78 -10.46 -1.02 -6.96
CA SER A 78 -11.79 -1.62 -6.97
C SER A 78 -12.02 -2.51 -8.20
N GLY A 79 -13.17 -3.20 -8.24
CA GLY A 79 -13.57 -4.02 -9.38
C GLY A 79 -12.73 -5.28 -9.49
N SER A 80 -12.06 -5.45 -10.64
CA SER A 80 -11.32 -6.69 -10.95
C SER A 80 -10.19 -7.01 -9.99
N TYR A 81 -9.67 -6.05 -9.21
CA TYR A 81 -8.63 -6.28 -8.22
C TYR A 81 -9.16 -6.71 -6.84
N THR A 82 -10.46 -6.54 -6.59
CA THR A 82 -11.13 -6.87 -5.32
C THR A 82 -12.48 -7.53 -5.58
N VAL A 83 -13.58 -6.78 -5.49
CA VAL A 83 -14.95 -7.29 -5.65
C VAL A 83 -15.53 -6.81 -6.97
N MET A 84 -16.00 -7.75 -7.78
CA MET A 84 -16.69 -7.45 -9.04
C MET A 84 -18.04 -6.79 -8.75
N TRP A 85 -18.32 -5.69 -9.45
CA TRP A 85 -19.50 -4.84 -9.18
C TRP A 85 -20.84 -5.52 -9.46
N ASP A 86 -20.87 -6.42 -10.43
CA ASP A 86 -22.13 -7.02 -10.91
C ASP A 86 -22.71 -8.03 -9.91
N ASP A 87 -21.85 -8.86 -9.31
CA ASP A 87 -22.28 -10.00 -8.48
C ASP A 87 -21.81 -9.91 -7.01
N ALA A 88 -21.08 -8.85 -6.64
CA ALA A 88 -20.44 -8.70 -5.32
C ALA A 88 -19.56 -9.91 -4.91
N VAL A 89 -18.99 -10.60 -5.90
CA VAL A 89 -18.10 -11.75 -5.69
C VAL A 89 -16.65 -11.27 -5.64
N TYR A 90 -15.88 -11.80 -4.69
CA TYR A 90 -14.45 -11.57 -4.61
C TYR A 90 -13.73 -12.19 -5.81
N ASN A 91 -12.90 -11.40 -6.49
CA ASN A 91 -12.11 -11.85 -7.62
C ASN A 91 -10.71 -12.28 -7.17
N GLU A 92 -10.42 -13.58 -7.30
CA GLU A 92 -9.14 -14.19 -6.92
C GLU A 92 -8.06 -14.13 -8.03
N GLN A 93 -8.30 -13.35 -9.09
CA GLN A 93 -7.37 -13.21 -10.22
C GLN A 93 -6.04 -12.60 -9.76
N TYR A 94 -6.08 -11.48 -9.03
CA TYR A 94 -4.89 -10.74 -8.63
C TYR A 94 -4.40 -11.15 -7.24
N THR A 95 -5.28 -11.09 -6.25
CA THR A 95 -5.00 -11.60 -4.90
C THR A 95 -5.94 -12.75 -4.63
N ASP A 96 -5.40 -13.94 -4.38
CA ASP A 96 -6.22 -15.09 -4.00
C ASP A 96 -6.74 -14.96 -2.56
N LEU A 97 -7.81 -15.70 -2.25
CA LEU A 97 -8.49 -15.57 -0.95
C LEU A 97 -7.59 -15.95 0.22
N GLU A 98 -6.64 -16.88 0.02
CA GLU A 98 -5.71 -17.30 1.07
C GLU A 98 -4.68 -16.22 1.36
N MET A 99 -4.15 -15.54 0.33
CA MET A 99 -3.29 -14.36 0.51
C MET A 99 -4.05 -13.21 1.17
N LEU A 100 -5.29 -12.94 0.77
CA LEU A 100 -6.13 -11.93 1.43
C LEU A 100 -6.29 -12.22 2.93
N LYS A 101 -6.65 -13.46 3.29
CA LYS A 101 -6.75 -13.88 4.69
C LYS A 101 -5.42 -13.76 5.42
N LYS A 102 -4.32 -14.19 4.80
CA LYS A 102 -2.98 -14.06 5.37
C LYS A 102 -2.68 -12.61 5.72
N VAL A 103 -2.89 -11.70 4.77
CA VAL A 103 -2.62 -10.27 4.95
C VAL A 103 -3.48 -9.73 6.09
N TYR A 104 -4.80 -9.89 6.05
CA TYR A 104 -5.70 -9.32 7.07
C TYR A 104 -5.62 -9.97 8.46
N ASN A 105 -4.89 -11.07 8.63
CA ASN A 105 -4.64 -11.71 9.92
C ASN A 105 -3.14 -11.67 10.32
N SER A 106 -2.32 -10.86 9.63
CA SER A 106 -0.90 -10.75 9.92
C SER A 106 -0.64 -9.77 11.07
N GLU A 107 0.26 -10.12 11.99
CA GLU A 107 0.77 -9.20 13.03
C GLU A 107 1.57 -8.01 12.45
N HIS A 108 1.82 -8.00 11.14
CA HIS A 108 2.54 -6.93 10.43
C HIS A 108 1.62 -5.95 9.70
N THR A 109 0.30 -6.11 9.84
CA THR A 109 -0.72 -5.25 9.24
C THR A 109 -1.68 -4.78 10.31
N LEU A 110 -2.29 -3.61 10.09
CA LEU A 110 -3.33 -3.07 10.96
C LEU A 110 -4.68 -3.12 10.26
N THR A 111 -5.71 -3.64 10.94
CA THR A 111 -7.10 -3.64 10.49
C THR A 111 -7.95 -2.64 11.29
N LEU A 112 -9.17 -2.41 10.83
CA LEU A 112 -10.07 -1.42 11.42
C LEU A 112 -10.36 -1.66 12.90
N ASP A 113 -10.50 -2.93 13.30
CA ASP A 113 -10.79 -3.33 14.68
C ASP A 113 -9.58 -3.19 15.63
N GLU A 114 -8.38 -3.01 15.09
CA GLU A 114 -7.14 -2.81 15.86
C GLU A 114 -6.79 -1.32 16.02
N LEU A 115 -7.42 -0.44 15.25
CA LEU A 115 -7.18 1.00 15.34
C LEU A 115 -7.73 1.57 16.66
N PRO A 116 -7.03 2.55 17.26
CA PRO A 116 -7.56 3.24 18.43
C PRO A 116 -8.79 4.09 18.06
N ASP A 117 -9.52 4.57 19.07
CA ASP A 117 -10.61 5.53 18.83
C ASP A 117 -10.04 6.86 18.32
N LEU A 118 -10.03 7.01 16.99
CA LEU A 118 -9.52 8.21 16.32
C LEU A 118 -10.36 9.46 16.59
N LYS A 119 -11.62 9.32 17.07
CA LYS A 119 -12.46 10.47 17.40
C LYS A 119 -12.12 11.05 18.76
N ASN A 120 -11.71 10.20 19.70
CA ASN A 120 -11.37 10.58 21.08
C ASN A 120 -9.91 10.32 21.42
N TYR A 121 -9.03 10.27 20.41
CA TYR A 121 -7.62 9.95 20.61
C TYR A 121 -6.94 11.04 21.46
N PRO A 122 -6.24 10.69 22.56
CA PRO A 122 -5.58 11.68 23.39
C PRO A 122 -4.38 12.29 22.66
N PHE A 123 -4.29 13.62 22.68
CA PHE A 123 -3.16 14.40 22.17
C PHE A 123 -2.26 14.90 23.30
#